data_AF-A0A134CBD4-F1
#
_entry.id   AF-A0A134CBD4-F1
#
_cell.length_a   1.000
_cell.length_b   1.000
_cell.length_c   1.000
_cell.angle_alpha   90.00
_cell.angle_beta   90.00
_cell.angle_gamma   90.00
#
_symmetry.space_group_name_H-M   'P 1'
#
loop_
_entity.id
_entity.type
_entity.pdbx_description
1 polymer ?
#
loop_
_entity_poly.entity_id
_entity_poly.type
_entity_poly.pdbx_seq_one_letter_code
_entity_poly.pdbx_strand_id
1 'polypeptide(L)'
;MIYGVMKTKEFTMTSDNLSFSVEIDFIPDITEGRNEFKEKMKETAKKLNGTFSLDQKMRPLISGLTKEDVEKTLQELNLVAFGMWPSCILTCTISTAIPIRAVGMSDGWDIYTGKKTFFAFAQFPSDALNIIARACTYYLDHESYQTLDEFIDSTGYETFRDTVLGNTAPDDPTNAENYYGNSWNTPKGPELKEGDFIRPEHNIMQILEVYPDMGPFLMEYGMSCVGCFISYDENLWQAAQSHGMDVFEILGEMNEFIADKYGKPVLTKDTPMEDILTLYPQLLPIFQNHNIAMPQDMTTTIGTLCDNAGVTLSTFIEACDARLRGDDKEF
;
A
#
# COMPACT_ATOMS: atom_id res chain seq x y z
N MET A 1 -16.55 -27.34 55.26
CA MET A 1 -15.29 -26.79 54.75
C MET A 1 -15.14 -27.25 53.32
N ILE A 2 -15.36 -26.35 52.37
CA ILE A 2 -15.21 -26.61 50.94
C ILE A 2 -13.75 -26.30 50.62
N TYR A 3 -12.97 -27.32 50.26
CA TYR A 3 -11.62 -27.12 49.72
C TYR A 3 -11.76 -26.59 48.29
N GLY A 4 -11.39 -25.32 48.10
CA GLY A 4 -11.35 -24.68 46.79
C GLY A 4 -10.24 -25.26 45.92
N VAL A 5 -10.61 -25.73 44.74
CA VAL A 5 -9.69 -26.05 43.65
C VAL A 5 -9.10 -24.74 43.16
N MET A 6 -7.79 -24.55 43.32
CA MET A 6 -7.05 -23.49 42.62
C MET A 6 -7.13 -23.78 41.12
N LYS A 7 -7.97 -23.04 40.39
CA LYS A 7 -7.90 -22.97 38.93
C LYS A 7 -6.59 -22.28 38.57
N THR A 8 -5.67 -23.04 37.98
CA THR A 8 -4.56 -22.50 37.17
C THR A 8 -5.15 -21.56 36.13
N LYS A 9 -4.69 -20.30 36.10
CA LYS A 9 -4.97 -19.37 34.99
C LYS A 9 -4.46 -20.03 33.71
N GLU A 10 -5.38 -20.52 32.87
CA GLU A 10 -5.08 -20.79 31.47
C GLU A 10 -4.61 -19.47 30.85
N PHE A 11 -3.45 -19.50 30.18
CA PHE A 11 -2.99 -18.39 29.35
C PHE A 11 -3.92 -18.32 28.13
N THR A 12 -5.02 -17.58 28.21
CA THR A 12 -5.84 -17.25 27.05
C THR A 12 -5.01 -16.38 26.10
N MET A 13 -4.96 -16.70 24.81
CA MET A 13 -4.36 -15.78 23.84
C MET A 13 -5.15 -14.47 23.82
N THR A 14 -4.45 -13.36 23.86
CA THR A 14 -4.99 -11.99 23.79
C THR A 14 -4.29 -11.26 22.65
N SER A 15 -4.83 -10.12 22.22
CA SER A 15 -4.20 -9.22 21.24
C SER A 15 -2.71 -8.99 21.50
N ASP A 16 -2.34 -8.90 22.78
CA ASP A 16 -1.01 -8.50 23.25
C ASP A 16 0.01 -9.65 23.26
N ASN A 17 -0.40 -10.89 23.01
CA ASN A 17 0.47 -12.08 23.06
C ASN A 17 0.42 -12.95 21.79
N LEU A 18 -0.07 -12.39 20.68
CA LEU A 18 -0.04 -13.06 19.38
C LEU A 18 1.39 -13.48 19.02
N SER A 19 1.54 -14.79 18.77
CA SER A 19 2.79 -15.37 18.31
C SER A 19 2.69 -15.73 16.83
N PHE A 20 3.77 -15.46 16.12
CA PHE A 20 3.90 -15.68 14.69
C PHE A 20 4.96 -16.75 14.40
N SER A 21 4.86 -17.33 13.22
CA SER A 21 5.91 -18.16 12.64
C SER A 21 6.16 -17.80 11.18
N VAL A 22 7.43 -17.88 10.78
CA VAL A 22 7.88 -17.73 9.39
C VAL A 22 8.23 -19.12 8.86
N GLU A 23 7.49 -19.61 7.86
CA GLU A 23 7.68 -20.90 7.21
C GLU A 23 8.16 -20.71 5.77
N ILE A 24 9.00 -21.63 5.29
CA ILE A 24 9.62 -21.50 3.96
C ILE A 24 9.31 -22.75 3.14
N ASP A 25 8.77 -22.53 1.94
CA ASP A 25 8.67 -23.56 0.92
C ASP A 25 9.80 -23.33 -0.09
N PHE A 26 10.60 -24.36 -0.34
CA PHE A 26 11.63 -24.32 -1.37
C PHE A 26 11.07 -24.74 -2.73
N ILE A 27 11.64 -24.20 -3.80
CA ILE A 27 11.37 -24.65 -5.17
C ILE A 27 11.80 -26.12 -5.30
N PRO A 28 10.89 -27.07 -5.60
CA PRO A 28 11.15 -28.52 -5.50
C PRO A 28 12.44 -28.99 -6.18
N ASP A 29 12.76 -28.44 -7.36
CA ASP A 29 13.86 -28.88 -8.21
C ASP A 29 15.20 -28.17 -7.93
N ILE A 30 15.22 -27.14 -7.07
CA ILE A 30 16.44 -26.37 -6.75
C ILE A 30 16.93 -26.73 -5.37
N THR A 31 18.01 -27.50 -5.27
CA THR A 31 18.64 -27.88 -3.99
C THR A 31 19.77 -26.95 -3.57
N GLU A 32 20.36 -26.23 -4.52
CA GLU A 32 21.42 -25.25 -4.28
C GLU A 32 20.92 -24.14 -3.35
N GLY A 33 21.78 -23.64 -2.45
CA GLY A 33 21.43 -22.60 -1.48
C GLY A 33 20.54 -23.04 -0.30
N ARG A 34 19.81 -24.16 -0.37
CA ARG A 34 18.89 -24.57 0.72
C ARG A 34 19.55 -24.78 2.07
N ASN A 35 20.72 -25.42 2.10
CA ASN A 35 21.42 -25.71 3.36
C ASN A 35 21.99 -24.43 3.98
N GLU A 36 22.58 -23.56 3.17
CA GLU A 36 23.05 -22.24 3.59
C GLU A 36 21.89 -21.41 4.15
N PHE A 37 20.76 -21.40 3.44
CA PHE A 37 19.55 -20.70 3.89
C PHE A 37 19.01 -21.26 5.21
N LYS A 38 19.01 -22.59 5.41
CA LYS A 38 18.63 -23.22 6.68
C LYS A 38 19.57 -22.85 7.82
N GLU A 39 20.88 -22.77 7.60
CA GLU A 39 21.82 -22.29 8.61
C GLU A 39 21.56 -20.82 8.95
N LYS A 40 21.33 -19.99 7.92
CA LYS A 40 20.92 -18.59 8.12
C LYS A 40 19.65 -18.47 8.97
N MET A 41 18.63 -19.28 8.69
CA MET A 41 17.42 -19.32 9.53
C MET A 41 17.70 -19.73 10.98
N LYS A 42 18.60 -20.69 11.22
CA LYS A 42 19.00 -21.08 12.59
C LYS A 42 19.71 -19.94 13.33
N GLU A 43 20.55 -19.19 12.63
CA GLU A 43 21.24 -18.01 13.18
C GLU A 43 20.25 -16.89 13.49
N THR A 44 19.35 -16.57 12.54
CA THR A 44 18.29 -15.58 12.73
C THR A 44 17.37 -15.95 13.90
N ALA A 45 16.96 -17.22 14.01
CA ALA A 45 16.14 -17.69 15.13
C ALA A 45 16.83 -17.45 16.49
N LYS A 46 18.13 -17.78 16.60
CA LYS A 46 18.90 -17.52 17.83
C LYS A 46 19.01 -16.03 18.16
N LYS A 47 19.19 -15.18 17.13
CA LYS A 47 19.34 -13.72 17.28
C LYS A 47 18.06 -13.03 17.76
N LEU A 48 16.91 -13.57 17.37
CA LEU A 48 15.58 -13.00 17.67
C LEU A 48 14.80 -13.81 18.71
N ASN A 49 15.49 -14.65 19.50
CA ASN A 49 14.90 -15.52 20.51
C ASN A 49 13.76 -16.44 20.01
N GLY A 50 13.70 -16.70 18.70
CA GLY A 50 12.79 -17.64 18.07
C GLY A 50 13.30 -19.08 18.10
N THR A 51 12.45 -20.02 17.71
CA THR A 51 12.79 -21.45 17.63
C THR A 51 12.80 -21.92 16.19
N PHE A 52 13.95 -22.38 15.71
CA PHE A 52 14.05 -23.05 14.42
C PHE A 52 13.61 -24.51 14.53
N SER A 53 12.75 -24.96 13.61
CA SER A 53 12.35 -26.37 13.50
C SER A 53 12.07 -26.76 12.05
N LEU A 54 11.92 -28.07 11.81
CA LEU A 54 11.45 -28.61 10.54
C LEU A 54 10.09 -29.25 10.78
N ASP A 55 9.13 -28.97 9.90
CA ASP A 55 7.82 -29.62 9.96
C ASP A 55 7.87 -31.08 9.45
N GLN A 56 6.72 -31.76 9.43
CA GLN A 56 6.61 -33.15 8.95
C GLN A 56 7.01 -33.32 7.48
N LYS A 57 6.99 -32.25 6.69
CA LYS A 57 7.39 -32.21 5.27
C LYS A 57 8.81 -31.68 5.07
N MET A 58 9.60 -31.59 6.15
CA MET A 58 10.97 -31.07 6.14
C MET A 58 11.07 -29.59 5.72
N ARG A 59 9.98 -28.83 5.85
CA ARG A 59 9.95 -27.39 5.60
C ARG A 59 10.51 -26.65 6.82
N PRO A 60 11.50 -25.77 6.64
CA PRO A 60 12.06 -25.02 7.75
C PRO A 60 11.13 -23.89 8.17
N LEU A 61 11.04 -23.68 9.48
CA LEU A 61 10.29 -22.58 10.05
C LEU A 61 10.96 -22.01 11.30
N ILE A 62 10.70 -20.74 11.56
CA ILE A 62 11.05 -20.04 12.81
C ILE A 62 9.74 -19.71 13.51
N SER A 63 9.53 -20.25 14.71
CA SER A 63 8.32 -20.02 15.52
C SER A 63 8.61 -19.23 16.79
N GLY A 64 7.57 -18.74 17.44
CA GLY A 64 7.69 -18.00 18.71
C GLY A 64 8.07 -16.54 18.51
N LEU A 65 7.80 -15.99 17.34
CA LEU A 65 8.15 -14.62 16.98
C LEU A 65 7.07 -13.65 17.47
N THR A 66 7.49 -12.48 17.93
CA THR A 66 6.59 -11.33 18.05
C THR A 66 6.39 -10.69 16.67
N LYS A 67 5.44 -9.76 16.58
CA LYS A 67 5.23 -8.96 15.35
C LYS A 67 6.54 -8.29 14.88
N GLU A 68 7.26 -7.62 15.76
CA GLU A 68 8.52 -6.95 15.42
C GLU A 68 9.61 -7.94 14.97
N ASP A 69 9.63 -9.15 15.57
CA ASP A 69 10.62 -10.16 15.22
C ASP A 69 10.37 -10.76 13.84
N VAL A 70 9.12 -10.80 13.36
CA VAL A 70 8.82 -11.22 11.99
C VAL A 70 9.45 -10.26 10.99
N GLU A 71 9.28 -8.95 11.14
CA GLU A 71 9.87 -7.96 10.22
C GLU A 71 11.41 -8.06 10.20
N LYS A 72 12.03 -8.15 11.39
CA LYS A 72 13.48 -8.36 11.52
C LYS A 72 13.91 -9.68 10.89
N THR A 73 13.13 -10.74 11.04
CA THR A 73 13.41 -12.06 10.43
C THR A 73 13.43 -11.96 8.91
N LEU A 74 12.43 -11.31 8.30
CA LEU A 74 12.34 -11.18 6.85
C LEU A 74 13.49 -10.33 6.28
N GLN A 75 13.86 -9.25 6.97
CA GLN A 75 15.03 -8.43 6.61
C GLN A 75 16.32 -9.24 6.66
N GLU A 76 16.58 -9.94 7.78
CA GLU A 76 17.80 -10.74 7.94
C GLU A 76 17.87 -11.85 6.89
N LEU A 77 16.73 -12.45 6.51
CA LEU A 77 16.67 -13.52 5.51
C LEU A 77 16.70 -13.03 4.05
N ASN A 78 16.69 -11.71 3.80
CA ASN A 78 16.54 -11.10 2.47
C ASN A 78 15.22 -11.48 1.77
N LEU A 79 14.12 -11.55 2.54
CA LEU A 79 12.76 -11.81 2.07
C LEU A 79 11.93 -10.52 2.09
N VAL A 80 12.47 -9.47 1.48
CA VAL A 80 11.85 -8.13 1.44
C VAL A 80 11.13 -7.90 0.13
N ALA A 81 10.16 -6.99 0.12
CA ALA A 81 9.49 -6.55 -1.10
C ALA A 81 10.52 -5.93 -2.07
N PHE A 82 10.34 -6.15 -3.37
CA PHE A 82 11.22 -5.67 -4.46
C PHE A 82 12.70 -6.10 -4.36
N GLY A 83 13.02 -7.01 -3.43
CA GLY A 83 14.34 -7.61 -3.32
C GLY A 83 14.47 -8.87 -4.17
N MET A 84 15.71 -9.21 -4.54
CA MET A 84 15.99 -10.53 -5.09
C MET A 84 15.98 -11.57 -3.97
N TRP A 85 14.87 -12.29 -3.84
CA TRP A 85 14.78 -13.40 -2.91
C TRP A 85 15.80 -14.49 -3.28
N PRO A 86 16.32 -15.25 -2.30
CA PRO A 86 17.21 -16.36 -2.61
C PRO A 86 16.54 -17.33 -3.59
N SER A 87 17.26 -17.71 -4.65
CA SER A 87 16.71 -18.44 -5.81
C SER A 87 16.15 -19.83 -5.50
N CYS A 88 16.37 -20.35 -4.29
CA CYS A 88 15.82 -21.63 -3.85
C CYS A 88 14.43 -21.49 -3.19
N ILE A 89 13.97 -20.28 -2.90
CA ILE A 89 12.73 -20.00 -2.17
C ILE A 89 11.56 -19.90 -3.16
N LEU A 90 10.49 -20.64 -2.90
CA LEU A 90 9.24 -20.56 -3.65
C LEU A 90 8.28 -19.58 -2.98
N THR A 91 8.01 -19.80 -1.70
CA THR A 91 7.12 -18.94 -0.89
C THR A 91 7.64 -18.81 0.55
N CYS A 92 7.29 -17.70 1.18
CA CYS A 92 7.46 -17.46 2.60
C CYS A 92 6.09 -17.28 3.23
N THR A 93 5.72 -18.11 4.21
CA THR A 93 4.43 -17.98 4.90
C THR A 93 4.64 -17.38 6.29
N ILE A 94 3.90 -16.32 6.61
CA ILE A 94 3.70 -15.84 7.98
C ILE A 94 2.42 -16.49 8.50
N SER A 95 2.53 -17.37 9.48
CA SER A 95 1.40 -18.04 10.11
C SER A 95 1.17 -17.51 11.52
N THR A 96 -0.08 -17.52 11.97
CA THR A 96 -0.43 -17.27 13.38
C THR A 96 -0.94 -18.57 14.02
N ALA A 97 -1.17 -18.54 15.33
CA ALA A 97 -1.83 -19.65 16.04
C ALA A 97 -3.34 -19.74 15.76
N ILE A 98 -3.91 -18.72 15.12
CA ILE A 98 -5.28 -18.68 14.61
C ILE A 98 -5.22 -19.08 13.13
N PRO A 99 -6.28 -19.63 12.50
CA PRO A 99 -6.26 -20.02 11.09
C PRO A 99 -6.17 -18.84 10.10
N ILE A 100 -5.25 -17.90 10.29
CA ILE A 100 -5.00 -16.72 9.48
C ILE A 100 -3.51 -16.74 9.11
N ARG A 101 -3.21 -16.62 7.82
CA ARG A 101 -1.81 -16.62 7.34
C ARG A 101 -1.63 -15.71 6.14
N ALA A 102 -0.43 -15.19 5.98
CA ALA A 102 0.00 -14.48 4.78
C ALA A 102 1.05 -15.32 4.04
N VAL A 103 0.90 -15.48 2.72
CA VAL A 103 1.82 -16.22 1.85
C VAL A 103 2.49 -15.21 0.92
N GLY A 104 3.77 -14.98 1.15
CA GLY A 104 4.63 -14.08 0.40
C GLY A 104 5.32 -14.76 -0.77
N MET A 105 5.32 -14.06 -1.90
CA MET A 105 6.06 -14.31 -3.13
C MET A 105 6.95 -13.08 -3.43
N SER A 106 7.72 -13.12 -4.52
CA SER A 106 8.57 -11.98 -4.90
C SER A 106 7.79 -10.71 -5.24
N ASP A 107 6.52 -10.84 -5.59
CA ASP A 107 5.64 -9.79 -6.09
C ASP A 107 4.53 -9.37 -5.10
N GLY A 108 4.44 -9.99 -3.92
CA GLY A 108 3.49 -9.57 -2.88
C GLY A 108 3.07 -10.69 -1.92
N TRP A 109 2.05 -10.42 -1.12
CA TRP A 109 1.56 -11.27 -0.04
C TRP A 109 0.06 -11.51 -0.13
N ASP A 110 -0.33 -12.75 -0.35
CA ASP A 110 -1.73 -13.19 -0.28
C ASP A 110 -2.09 -13.58 1.15
N ILE A 111 -3.20 -13.05 1.66
CA ILE A 111 -3.68 -13.33 3.01
C ILE A 111 -4.88 -14.26 2.92
N TYR A 112 -4.89 -15.28 3.77
CA TYR A 112 -5.93 -16.30 3.80
C TYR A 112 -6.46 -16.50 5.21
N THR A 113 -7.77 -16.73 5.32
CA THR A 113 -8.45 -17.11 6.56
C THR A 113 -9.01 -18.54 6.47
N GLY A 114 -9.15 -19.20 7.61
CA GLY A 114 -9.84 -20.47 7.77
C GLY A 114 -9.39 -21.57 6.81
N LYS A 115 -10.36 -22.11 6.07
CA LYS A 115 -10.20 -23.13 5.00
C LYS A 115 -9.52 -22.60 3.73
N LYS A 116 -8.55 -21.70 3.86
CA LYS A 116 -7.79 -21.07 2.76
C LYS A 116 -8.65 -20.15 1.89
N THR A 117 -9.62 -19.46 2.48
CA THR A 117 -10.39 -18.44 1.78
C THR A 117 -9.53 -17.19 1.60
N PHE A 118 -9.43 -16.68 0.38
CA PHE A 118 -8.66 -15.47 0.08
C PHE A 118 -9.28 -14.25 0.77
N PHE A 119 -8.46 -13.53 1.53
CA PHE A 119 -8.88 -12.47 2.44
C PHE A 119 -8.38 -11.08 2.07
N ALA A 120 -7.13 -10.94 1.61
CA ALA A 120 -6.58 -9.66 1.18
C ALA A 120 -5.26 -9.89 0.44
N PHE A 121 -4.80 -8.87 -0.28
CA PHE A 121 -3.46 -8.80 -0.87
C PHE A 121 -2.71 -7.61 -0.26
N ALA A 122 -1.41 -7.77 -0.04
CA ALA A 122 -0.51 -6.71 0.42
C ALA A 122 0.81 -6.75 -0.35
N GLN A 123 1.28 -5.60 -0.83
CA GLN A 123 2.54 -5.51 -1.55
C GLN A 123 3.74 -5.70 -0.60
N PHE A 124 3.65 -5.16 0.62
CA PHE A 124 4.72 -5.18 1.61
C PHE A 124 4.45 -6.19 2.74
N PRO A 125 5.51 -6.83 3.28
CA PRO A 125 5.38 -7.77 4.39
C PRO A 125 4.84 -7.14 5.68
N SER A 126 5.16 -5.87 5.94
CA SER A 126 4.64 -5.11 7.10
C SER A 126 3.12 -4.99 7.04
N ASP A 127 2.58 -4.71 5.87
CA ASP A 127 1.13 -4.54 5.67
C ASP A 127 0.42 -5.88 5.81
N ALA A 128 1.00 -6.94 5.23
CA ALA A 128 0.49 -8.29 5.41
C ALA A 128 0.42 -8.67 6.89
N LEU A 129 1.50 -8.38 7.64
CA LEU A 129 1.59 -8.63 9.07
C LEU A 129 0.59 -7.80 9.89
N ASN A 130 0.36 -6.54 9.52
CA ASN A 130 -0.64 -5.67 10.13
C ASN A 130 -2.06 -6.21 9.94
N ILE A 131 -2.41 -6.59 8.71
CA ILE A 131 -3.74 -7.11 8.38
C ILE A 131 -4.01 -8.40 9.17
N ILE A 132 -3.08 -9.37 9.17
CA ILE A 132 -3.28 -10.63 9.90
C ILE A 132 -3.35 -10.40 11.42
N ALA A 133 -2.56 -9.47 11.97
CA ALA A 133 -2.61 -9.15 13.39
C ALA A 133 -3.97 -8.55 13.76
N ARG A 134 -4.48 -7.60 12.98
CA ARG A 134 -5.80 -6.99 13.18
C ARG A 134 -6.93 -8.01 13.05
N ALA A 135 -6.85 -8.90 12.06
CA ALA A 135 -7.82 -9.98 11.90
C ALA A 135 -7.85 -10.93 13.10
N CYS A 136 -6.68 -11.28 13.63
CA CYS A 136 -6.56 -12.12 14.82
C CYS A 136 -7.12 -11.42 16.06
N THR A 137 -6.73 -10.15 16.29
CA THR A 137 -7.23 -9.35 17.41
C THR A 137 -8.75 -9.19 17.35
N TYR A 138 -9.30 -8.83 16.20
CA TYR A 138 -10.74 -8.67 16.04
C TYR A 138 -11.50 -9.96 16.38
N TYR A 139 -11.02 -11.11 15.89
CA TYR A 139 -11.61 -12.39 16.26
C TYR A 139 -11.50 -12.68 17.77
N LEU A 140 -10.31 -12.52 18.37
CA LEU A 140 -10.11 -12.79 19.80
C LEU A 140 -10.97 -11.89 20.71
N ASP A 141 -11.22 -10.65 20.30
CA ASP A 141 -11.97 -9.67 21.09
C ASP A 141 -13.49 -9.89 21.02
N HIS A 142 -13.98 -10.58 19.97
CA HIS A 142 -15.42 -10.71 19.69
C HIS A 142 -15.92 -12.16 19.70
N GLU A 143 -15.03 -13.15 19.72
CA GLU A 143 -15.43 -14.56 19.76
C GLU A 143 -16.11 -14.93 21.08
N SER A 144 -17.08 -15.84 20.99
CA SER A 144 -17.79 -16.38 22.15
C SER A 144 -17.78 -17.91 22.11
N TYR A 145 -16.61 -18.49 22.39
CA TYR A 145 -16.31 -19.93 22.35
C TYR A 145 -16.52 -20.55 20.96
N GLN A 146 -16.21 -19.80 19.91
CA GLN A 146 -16.37 -20.23 18.52
C GLN A 146 -15.02 -20.36 17.84
N THR A 147 -14.89 -21.28 16.88
CA THR A 147 -13.75 -21.28 15.96
C THR A 147 -13.81 -20.07 15.02
N LEU A 148 -12.67 -19.71 14.39
CA LEU A 148 -12.64 -18.62 13.40
C LEU A 148 -13.66 -18.83 12.27
N ASP A 149 -13.79 -20.07 11.77
CA ASP A 149 -14.73 -20.39 10.70
C ASP A 149 -16.18 -20.17 11.16
N GLU A 150 -16.56 -20.63 12.35
CA GLU A 150 -17.90 -20.43 12.91
C GLU A 150 -18.19 -18.96 13.18
N PHE A 151 -17.18 -18.21 13.66
CA PHE A 151 -17.30 -16.78 13.88
C PHE A 151 -17.55 -16.03 12.57
N ILE A 152 -16.73 -16.30 11.54
CA ILE A 152 -16.89 -15.70 10.20
C ILE A 152 -18.23 -16.08 9.57
N ASP A 153 -18.65 -17.34 9.68
CA ASP A 153 -19.95 -17.80 9.16
C ASP A 153 -21.13 -17.08 9.85
N SER A 154 -21.01 -16.78 11.14
CA SER A 154 -22.04 -16.08 11.91
C SER A 154 -22.07 -14.56 11.68
N THR A 155 -20.91 -13.94 11.53
CA THR A 155 -20.76 -12.48 11.27
C THR A 155 -21.02 -12.14 9.80
N GLY A 156 -20.77 -13.08 8.89
CA GLY A 156 -20.73 -12.86 7.46
C GLY A 156 -19.32 -12.50 7.00
N TYR A 157 -18.86 -13.14 5.92
CA TYR A 157 -17.48 -13.00 5.42
C TYR A 157 -17.14 -11.56 5.04
N GLU A 158 -18.02 -10.89 4.29
CA GLU A 158 -17.81 -9.50 3.88
C GLU A 158 -17.81 -8.55 5.07
N THR A 159 -18.70 -8.73 6.04
CA THR A 159 -18.72 -7.90 7.26
C THR A 159 -17.45 -8.07 8.08
N PHE A 160 -17.00 -9.31 8.29
CA PHE A 160 -15.73 -9.59 8.96
C PHE A 160 -14.55 -8.94 8.22
N ARG A 161 -14.50 -9.12 6.90
CA ARG A 161 -13.48 -8.53 6.03
C ARG A 161 -13.50 -7.01 6.12
N ASP A 162 -14.66 -6.39 5.99
CA ASP A 162 -14.84 -4.95 6.05
C ASP A 162 -14.42 -4.39 7.40
N THR A 163 -14.81 -5.00 8.52
CA THR A 163 -14.39 -4.52 9.84
C THR A 163 -12.88 -4.64 10.07
N VAL A 164 -12.26 -5.72 9.60
CA VAL A 164 -10.82 -5.95 9.72
C VAL A 164 -10.01 -5.07 8.76
N LEU A 165 -10.54 -4.74 7.58
CA LEU A 165 -9.88 -3.84 6.64
C LEU A 165 -10.21 -2.37 6.89
N GLY A 166 -11.28 -2.06 7.63
CA GLY A 166 -11.71 -0.70 7.96
C GLY A 166 -12.80 -0.11 7.06
N ASN A 167 -13.58 -0.94 6.38
CA ASN A 167 -14.63 -0.55 5.43
C ASN A 167 -16.01 -0.34 6.09
N THR A 168 -16.18 -0.59 7.40
CA THR A 168 -17.45 -0.28 8.12
C THR A 168 -17.46 1.15 8.63
N ALA A 169 -18.54 1.90 8.34
CA ALA A 169 -18.77 3.26 8.84
C ALA A 169 -18.67 3.32 10.39
N PRO A 170 -18.23 4.46 10.98
CA PRO A 170 -17.87 4.52 12.40
C PRO A 170 -19.11 4.59 13.31
N ASP A 171 -19.36 3.52 14.06
CA ASP A 171 -20.31 3.49 15.17
C ASP A 171 -19.54 3.27 16.50
N ASP A 172 -19.18 4.37 17.19
CA ASP A 172 -19.04 4.54 18.66
C ASP A 172 -17.86 5.47 19.04
N PRO A 173 -18.11 6.69 19.59
CA PRO A 173 -17.08 7.64 19.99
C PRO A 173 -16.36 7.36 21.32
N THR A 174 -16.64 6.26 22.03
CA THR A 174 -16.33 6.19 23.49
C THR A 174 -15.22 5.24 23.93
N ASN A 175 -14.58 4.45 23.05
CA ASN A 175 -13.55 3.51 23.50
C ASN A 175 -12.12 4.06 23.34
N ALA A 176 -11.46 4.27 24.47
CA ALA A 176 -10.19 4.97 24.62
C ALA A 176 -9.03 4.00 24.88
N GLU A 177 -8.80 3.03 23.99
CA GLU A 177 -7.54 2.27 23.92
C GLU A 177 -7.14 2.03 22.45
N ASN A 178 -7.05 3.13 21.69
CA ASN A 178 -6.50 3.17 20.34
C ASN A 178 -4.96 3.28 20.41
N TYR A 179 -4.29 2.14 20.62
CA TYR A 179 -2.82 2.05 20.54
C TYR A 179 -2.30 2.01 19.08
N TYR A 180 -3.20 1.92 18.10
CA TYR A 180 -3.03 2.58 16.79
C TYR A 180 -3.74 3.93 16.88
N GLY A 181 -3.00 4.95 17.31
CA GLY A 181 -3.54 6.31 17.39
C GLY A 181 -4.17 6.72 16.07
N ASN A 182 -5.32 7.39 16.16
CA ASN A 182 -6.00 8.16 15.12
C ASN A 182 -5.27 8.23 13.76
N SER A 183 -5.89 7.76 12.69
CA SER A 183 -5.72 8.45 11.40
C SER A 183 -7.04 8.86 10.75
N TRP A 184 -8.01 9.24 11.59
CA TRP A 184 -8.96 10.31 11.27
C TRP A 184 -8.28 11.70 11.31
N ASN A 185 -6.99 11.79 10.95
CA ASN A 185 -6.24 13.03 10.93
C ASN A 185 -4.98 13.00 10.04
N THR A 186 -4.88 12.10 9.06
CA THR A 186 -4.15 12.45 7.83
C THR A 186 -4.80 13.73 7.34
N PRO A 187 -4.09 14.84 7.05
CA PRO A 187 -4.75 16.01 6.49
C PRO A 187 -5.54 15.50 5.30
N LYS A 188 -6.88 15.62 5.33
CA LYS A 188 -7.65 15.50 4.10
C LYS A 188 -6.92 16.43 3.15
N GLY A 189 -6.35 15.88 2.08
CA GLY A 189 -5.82 16.71 1.01
C GLY A 189 -6.88 17.75 0.63
N PRO A 190 -6.49 18.79 -0.13
CA PRO A 190 -7.45 19.78 -0.60
C PRO A 190 -8.71 19.10 -1.14
N GLU A 191 -9.87 19.69 -0.85
CA GLU A 191 -11.15 19.14 -1.30
C GLU A 191 -11.19 19.14 -2.84
N LEU A 192 -11.21 17.96 -3.46
CA LEU A 192 -11.40 17.75 -4.88
C LEU A 192 -12.90 17.70 -5.23
N LYS A 193 -13.32 18.49 -6.21
CA LYS A 193 -14.70 18.51 -6.74
C LYS A 193 -14.72 18.10 -8.21
N GLU A 194 -15.91 17.77 -8.69
CA GLU A 194 -16.14 17.47 -10.09
C GLU A 194 -15.73 18.67 -10.96
N GLY A 195 -14.82 18.43 -11.91
CA GLY A 195 -14.24 19.46 -12.77
C GLY A 195 -12.97 20.09 -12.23
N ASP A 196 -12.49 19.76 -11.02
CA ASP A 196 -11.17 20.17 -10.53
C ASP A 196 -10.06 19.30 -11.11
N PHE A 197 -8.88 19.88 -11.35
CA PHE A 197 -7.70 19.08 -11.69
C PHE A 197 -7.14 18.39 -10.45
N ILE A 198 -6.65 17.18 -10.64
CA ILE A 198 -6.02 16.37 -9.61
C ILE A 198 -4.64 16.96 -9.29
N ARG A 199 -4.23 16.87 -8.03
CA ARG A 199 -2.94 17.31 -7.49
C ARG A 199 -2.30 16.15 -6.72
N PRO A 200 -0.97 16.14 -6.56
CA PRO A 200 -0.25 15.05 -5.90
C PRO A 200 -0.74 14.73 -4.47
N GLU A 201 -1.22 15.74 -3.76
CA GLU A 201 -1.72 15.66 -2.39
C GLU A 201 -3.16 15.16 -2.25
N HIS A 202 -3.90 14.98 -3.36
CA HIS A 202 -5.23 14.38 -3.30
C HIS A 202 -5.16 12.91 -2.92
N ASN A 203 -6.10 12.50 -2.06
CA ASN A 203 -6.25 11.12 -1.63
C ASN A 203 -6.75 10.24 -2.79
N ILE A 204 -6.24 9.01 -2.90
CA ILE A 204 -6.63 8.09 -3.99
C ILE A 204 -8.14 7.81 -3.97
N MET A 205 -8.72 7.51 -2.80
CA MET A 205 -10.15 7.23 -2.71
C MET A 205 -10.99 8.45 -3.13
N GLN A 206 -10.61 9.65 -2.70
CA GLN A 206 -11.30 10.88 -3.13
C GLN A 206 -11.24 11.08 -4.65
N ILE A 207 -10.10 10.77 -5.29
CA ILE A 207 -9.97 10.80 -6.75
C ILE A 207 -10.94 9.81 -7.40
N LEU A 208 -11.06 8.59 -6.89
CA LEU A 208 -11.96 7.57 -7.42
C LEU A 208 -13.44 7.89 -7.21
N GLU A 209 -13.78 8.52 -6.09
CA GLU A 209 -15.15 8.94 -5.80
C GLU A 209 -15.62 10.04 -6.76
N VAL A 210 -14.76 11.03 -7.00
CA VAL A 210 -15.06 12.16 -7.91
C VAL A 210 -14.92 11.74 -9.38
N TYR A 211 -13.93 10.91 -9.68
CA TYR A 211 -13.61 10.44 -11.03
C TYR A 211 -13.47 8.90 -11.08
N PRO A 212 -14.59 8.15 -11.10
CA PRO A 212 -14.55 6.68 -11.13
C PRO A 212 -13.78 6.10 -12.32
N ASP A 213 -13.73 6.83 -13.44
CA ASP A 213 -12.98 6.45 -14.65
C ASP A 213 -11.46 6.41 -14.43
N MET A 214 -10.96 7.01 -13.34
CA MET A 214 -9.55 6.93 -12.94
C MET A 214 -9.16 5.56 -12.38
N GLY A 215 -10.13 4.73 -12.00
CA GLY A 215 -9.86 3.38 -11.50
C GLY A 215 -9.06 2.55 -12.50
N PRO A 216 -9.59 2.29 -13.70
CA PRO A 216 -8.86 1.58 -14.76
C PRO A 216 -7.54 2.25 -15.13
N PHE A 217 -7.50 3.59 -15.17
CA PHE A 217 -6.29 4.35 -15.49
C PHE A 217 -5.17 4.06 -14.48
N LEU A 218 -5.42 4.22 -13.18
CA LEU A 218 -4.43 3.94 -12.14
C LEU A 218 -4.00 2.46 -12.13
N MET A 219 -4.92 1.53 -12.45
CA MET A 219 -4.59 0.10 -12.59
C MET A 219 -3.62 -0.18 -13.75
N GLU A 220 -3.72 0.54 -14.88
CA GLU A 220 -2.76 0.41 -16.00
C GLU A 220 -1.35 0.85 -15.60
N TYR A 221 -1.24 1.87 -14.75
CA TYR A 221 0.00 2.23 -14.06
C TYR A 221 0.33 1.29 -12.90
N GLY A 222 -0.11 0.03 -12.90
CA GLY A 222 0.32 -0.93 -11.88
C GLY A 222 -0.19 -0.67 -10.46
N MET A 223 -1.06 0.34 -10.24
CA MET A 223 -1.77 0.53 -8.98
C MET A 223 -2.99 -0.40 -8.93
N SER A 224 -2.76 -1.70 -9.00
CA SER A 224 -3.84 -2.71 -8.98
C SER A 224 -4.61 -2.76 -7.65
N CYS A 225 -4.08 -2.09 -6.60
CA CYS A 225 -4.71 -1.91 -5.29
C CYS A 225 -5.70 -0.73 -5.22
N VAL A 226 -6.00 -0.07 -6.34
CA VAL A 226 -6.94 1.07 -6.41
C VAL A 226 -8.34 0.59 -6.02
N GLY A 227 -8.84 1.05 -4.87
CA GLY A 227 -10.07 0.56 -4.22
C GLY A 227 -9.84 -0.41 -3.04
N CYS A 228 -8.60 -0.73 -2.71
CA CYS A 228 -8.20 -1.41 -1.46
C CYS A 228 -8.13 -0.40 -0.31
N PHE A 229 -8.20 -0.85 0.94
CA PHE A 229 -8.16 0.03 2.12
C PHE A 229 -6.90 0.92 2.16
N ILE A 230 -5.79 0.50 1.56
CA ILE A 230 -4.56 1.31 1.44
C ILE A 230 -4.83 2.62 0.67
N SER A 231 -5.68 2.60 -0.36
CA SER A 231 -6.06 3.78 -1.13
C SER A 231 -6.87 4.83 -0.34
N TYR A 232 -7.38 4.46 0.85
CA TYR A 232 -8.04 5.39 1.75
C TYR A 232 -7.04 6.18 2.58
N ASP A 233 -5.83 5.66 2.80
CA ASP A 233 -4.82 6.23 3.70
C ASP A 233 -3.59 6.82 2.98
N GLU A 234 -3.56 6.80 1.64
CA GLU A 234 -2.48 7.38 0.84
C GLU A 234 -2.96 8.49 -0.12
N ASN A 235 -2.10 9.49 -0.36
CA ASN A 235 -2.28 10.42 -1.47
C ASN A 235 -1.62 9.92 -2.75
N LEU A 236 -1.94 10.54 -3.88
CA LEU A 236 -1.44 10.15 -5.18
C LEU A 236 0.09 10.11 -5.27
N TRP A 237 0.78 11.07 -4.64
CA TRP A 237 2.24 11.05 -4.58
C TRP A 237 2.80 9.87 -3.78
N GLN A 238 2.22 9.57 -2.61
CA GLN A 238 2.63 8.45 -1.77
C GLN A 238 2.38 7.10 -2.45
N ALA A 239 1.24 6.98 -3.15
CA ALA A 239 0.91 5.82 -3.96
C ALA A 239 1.94 5.64 -5.08
N ALA A 240 2.13 6.65 -5.92
CA ALA A 240 3.10 6.61 -7.02
C ALA A 240 4.51 6.26 -6.51
N GLN A 241 4.95 6.86 -5.41
CA GLN A 241 6.26 6.60 -4.80
C GLN A 241 6.41 5.15 -4.31
N SER A 242 5.36 4.58 -3.70
CA SER A 242 5.34 3.19 -3.21
C SER A 242 5.40 2.16 -4.34
N HIS A 243 4.96 2.58 -5.53
CA HIS A 243 5.00 1.80 -6.76
C HIS A 243 6.20 2.16 -7.67
N GLY A 244 7.09 3.06 -7.24
CA GLY A 244 8.29 3.45 -7.98
C GLY A 244 8.03 4.26 -9.25
N MET A 245 6.90 4.98 -9.29
CA MET A 245 6.44 5.78 -10.44
C MET A 245 6.68 7.27 -10.21
N ASP A 246 6.89 8.00 -11.30
CA ASP A 246 6.88 9.46 -11.25
C ASP A 246 5.43 9.96 -11.22
N VAL A 247 5.01 10.54 -10.10
CA VAL A 247 3.65 11.08 -9.95
C VAL A 247 3.32 12.10 -11.04
N PHE A 248 4.31 12.86 -11.52
CA PHE A 248 4.09 13.98 -12.43
C PHE A 248 3.78 13.51 -13.84
N GLU A 249 4.32 12.35 -14.25
CA GLU A 249 3.97 11.71 -15.52
C GLU A 249 2.49 11.30 -15.51
N ILE A 250 2.06 10.61 -14.45
CA ILE A 250 0.67 10.15 -14.30
C ILE A 250 -0.29 11.35 -14.18
N LEU A 251 0.10 12.39 -13.44
CA LEU A 251 -0.73 13.56 -13.19
C LEU A 251 -1.08 14.33 -14.47
N GLY A 252 -0.13 14.42 -15.41
CA GLY A 252 -0.33 15.06 -16.71
C GLY A 252 -1.47 14.39 -17.47
N GLU A 253 -1.40 13.07 -17.63
CA GLU A 253 -2.40 12.29 -18.35
C GLU A 253 -3.77 12.27 -17.65
N MET A 254 -3.79 12.16 -16.32
CA MET A 254 -5.04 12.24 -15.54
C MET A 254 -5.75 13.58 -15.75
N ASN A 255 -4.99 14.68 -15.74
CA ASN A 255 -5.57 16.02 -15.93
C ASN A 255 -5.94 16.30 -17.38
N GLU A 256 -5.24 15.74 -18.36
CA GLU A 256 -5.65 15.75 -19.77
C GLU A 256 -6.99 15.02 -19.97
N PHE A 257 -7.17 13.85 -19.35
CA PHE A 257 -8.45 13.13 -19.40
C PHE A 257 -9.59 13.99 -18.82
N ILE A 258 -9.35 14.67 -17.69
CA ILE A 258 -10.34 15.57 -17.08
C ILE A 258 -10.61 16.76 -17.99
N ALA A 259 -9.59 17.35 -18.59
CA ALA A 259 -9.73 18.45 -19.54
C ALA A 259 -10.63 18.06 -20.73
N ASP A 260 -10.38 16.91 -21.35
CA ASP A 260 -11.17 16.38 -22.46
C ASP A 260 -12.62 16.08 -22.02
N LYS A 261 -12.81 15.46 -20.85
CA LYS A 261 -14.13 15.11 -20.31
C LYS A 261 -15.02 16.34 -20.06
N TYR A 262 -14.45 17.43 -19.57
CA TYR A 262 -15.19 18.66 -19.25
C TYR A 262 -15.06 19.78 -20.29
N GLY A 263 -14.34 19.55 -21.38
CA GLY A 263 -14.14 20.54 -22.45
C GLY A 263 -13.43 21.80 -21.98
N LYS A 264 -12.44 21.66 -21.09
CA LYS A 264 -11.65 22.78 -20.54
C LYS A 264 -10.16 22.57 -20.83
N PRO A 265 -9.38 23.64 -21.07
CA PRO A 265 -7.93 23.49 -21.29
C PRO A 265 -7.19 23.16 -19.98
N VAL A 266 -6.12 22.35 -20.05
CA VAL A 266 -5.22 22.10 -18.91
C VAL A 266 -4.43 23.35 -18.54
N LEU A 267 -3.85 24.01 -19.55
CA LEU A 267 -3.11 25.26 -19.39
C LEU A 267 -3.84 26.43 -20.03
N THR A 268 -3.77 27.58 -19.38
CA THR A 268 -4.30 28.84 -19.92
C THR A 268 -3.25 29.92 -19.86
N LYS A 269 -3.52 31.06 -20.50
CA LYS A 269 -2.68 32.26 -20.37
C LYS A 269 -2.49 32.71 -18.91
N ASP A 270 -3.45 32.37 -18.04
CA ASP A 270 -3.53 32.82 -16.66
C ASP A 270 -2.92 31.79 -15.68
N THR A 271 -2.49 30.61 -16.17
CA THR A 271 -1.83 29.60 -15.35
C THR A 271 -0.49 30.15 -14.83
N PRO A 272 -0.24 30.15 -13.51
CA PRO A 272 0.99 30.66 -12.93
C PRO A 272 2.15 29.66 -13.04
N MET A 273 3.39 30.16 -13.01
CA MET A 273 4.60 29.32 -13.05
C MET A 273 4.67 28.33 -11.87
N GLU A 274 4.15 28.70 -10.71
CA GLU A 274 4.08 27.80 -9.55
C GLU A 274 3.27 26.53 -9.83
N ASP A 275 2.16 26.61 -10.57
CA ASP A 275 1.36 25.44 -10.93
C ASP A 275 2.12 24.56 -11.93
N ILE A 276 2.90 25.15 -12.84
CA ILE A 276 3.79 24.38 -13.73
C ILE A 276 4.83 23.61 -12.92
N LEU A 277 5.47 24.25 -11.94
CA LEU A 277 6.52 23.59 -11.15
C LEU A 277 5.98 22.51 -10.22
N THR A 278 4.75 22.68 -9.73
CA THR A 278 4.16 21.79 -8.72
C THR A 278 3.30 20.68 -9.32
N LEU A 279 2.79 20.86 -10.54
CA LEU A 279 1.92 19.87 -11.19
C LEU A 279 2.53 19.30 -12.47
N TYR A 280 3.27 20.11 -13.23
CA TYR A 280 3.74 19.73 -14.56
C TYR A 280 5.24 20.02 -14.79
N PRO A 281 6.16 19.61 -13.89
CA PRO A 281 7.59 19.89 -14.02
C PRO A 281 8.20 19.29 -15.30
N GLN A 282 7.58 18.26 -15.88
CA GLN A 282 7.95 17.69 -17.17
C GLN A 282 7.84 18.67 -18.35
N LEU A 283 7.18 19.82 -18.17
CA LEU A 283 7.07 20.87 -19.18
C LEU A 283 8.27 21.82 -19.20
N LEU A 284 9.11 21.83 -18.16
CA LEU A 284 10.27 22.73 -18.08
C LEU A 284 11.21 22.70 -19.30
N PRO A 285 11.47 21.54 -19.95
CA PRO A 285 12.24 21.51 -21.20
C PRO A 285 11.61 22.35 -22.33
N ILE A 286 10.29 22.46 -22.40
CA ILE A 286 9.59 23.25 -23.43
C ILE A 286 9.82 24.75 -23.22
N PHE A 287 9.79 25.20 -21.96
CA PHE A 287 10.13 26.58 -21.61
C PHE A 287 11.56 26.91 -22.04
N GLN A 288 12.51 26.01 -21.78
CA GLN A 288 13.92 26.18 -22.18
C GLN A 288 14.07 26.24 -23.71
N ASN A 289 13.42 25.34 -24.44
CA ASN A 289 13.47 25.30 -25.91
C ASN A 289 12.89 26.58 -26.55
N HIS A 290 11.87 27.17 -25.93
CA HIS A 290 11.30 28.44 -26.36
C HIS A 290 12.04 29.67 -25.83
N ASN A 291 13.18 29.49 -25.15
CA ASN A 291 13.96 30.55 -24.50
C ASN A 291 13.15 31.39 -23.49
N ILE A 292 12.14 30.78 -22.86
CA ILE A 292 11.37 31.41 -21.80
C ILE A 292 12.15 31.28 -20.49
N ALA A 293 12.61 32.42 -19.97
CA ALA A 293 13.37 32.46 -18.72
C ALA A 293 12.47 32.24 -17.50
N MET A 294 13.04 31.63 -16.44
CA MET A 294 12.35 31.51 -15.17
C MET A 294 12.12 32.88 -14.52
N PRO A 295 10.88 33.18 -14.09
CA PRO A 295 10.58 34.44 -13.44
C PRO A 295 11.18 34.50 -12.02
N GLN A 296 11.36 35.72 -11.52
CA GLN A 296 11.68 35.92 -10.09
C GLN A 296 10.45 35.72 -9.19
N ASP A 297 9.26 36.02 -9.72
CA ASP A 297 7.97 35.85 -9.05
C ASP A 297 7.24 34.64 -9.65
N MET A 298 7.04 33.60 -8.84
CA MET A 298 6.42 32.34 -9.28
C MET A 298 4.91 32.46 -9.54
N THR A 299 4.30 33.57 -9.15
CA THR A 299 2.91 33.89 -9.52
C THR A 299 2.78 34.44 -10.95
N THR A 300 3.90 34.70 -11.63
CA THR A 300 3.92 35.16 -13.03
C THR A 300 3.25 34.12 -13.94
N THR A 301 2.32 34.56 -14.78
CA THR A 301 1.53 33.68 -15.65
C THR A 301 2.26 33.29 -16.93
N ILE A 302 1.91 32.13 -17.50
CA ILE A 302 2.43 31.66 -18.79
C ILE A 302 2.23 32.69 -19.89
N GLY A 303 1.09 33.39 -19.93
CA GLY A 303 0.83 34.44 -20.91
C GLY A 303 1.86 35.57 -20.82
N THR A 304 2.13 36.04 -19.60
CA THR A 304 3.14 37.08 -19.36
C THR A 304 4.55 36.61 -19.74
N LEU A 305 4.88 35.36 -19.44
CA LEU A 305 6.16 34.76 -19.80
C LEU A 305 6.34 34.65 -21.32
N CYS A 306 5.31 34.22 -22.04
CA CYS A 306 5.30 34.14 -23.50
C CYS A 306 5.44 35.52 -24.13
N ASP A 307 4.70 36.51 -23.64
CA ASP A 307 4.75 37.90 -24.13
C ASP A 307 6.16 38.49 -23.97
N ASN A 308 6.79 38.27 -22.81
CA ASN A 308 8.15 38.74 -22.53
C ASN A 308 9.21 38.07 -23.42
N ALA A 309 9.00 36.81 -23.79
CA ALA A 309 9.91 36.05 -24.65
C ALA A 309 9.62 36.20 -26.15
N GLY A 310 8.51 36.87 -26.53
CA GLY A 310 8.07 36.96 -27.92
C GLY A 310 7.57 35.63 -28.51
N VAL A 311 7.09 34.73 -27.65
CA VAL A 311 6.57 33.40 -28.03
C VAL A 311 5.06 33.47 -28.24
N THR A 312 4.56 32.84 -29.30
CA THR A 312 3.12 32.78 -29.55
C THR A 312 2.47 31.81 -28.57
N LEU A 313 1.55 32.30 -27.72
CA LEU A 313 0.96 31.50 -26.65
C LEU A 313 0.25 30.23 -27.15
N SER A 314 -0.48 30.30 -28.27
CA SER A 314 -1.22 29.13 -28.79
C SER A 314 -0.28 27.99 -29.19
N THR A 315 0.82 28.31 -29.89
CA THR A 315 1.80 27.29 -30.30
C THR A 315 2.57 26.74 -29.10
N PHE A 316 2.76 27.54 -28.06
CA PHE A 316 3.39 27.09 -26.81
C PHE A 316 2.48 26.14 -26.03
N ILE A 317 1.19 26.48 -25.89
CA ILE A 317 0.20 25.59 -25.25
C ILE A 317 0.08 24.28 -26.02
N GLU A 318 -0.01 24.33 -27.36
CA GLU A 318 -0.04 23.12 -28.20
C GLU A 318 1.17 22.20 -27.97
N ALA A 319 2.37 22.76 -27.78
CA ALA A 319 3.56 21.98 -27.46
C ALA A 319 3.49 21.35 -26.05
N CYS A 320 2.99 22.10 -25.06
CA CYS A 320 2.78 21.58 -23.71
C CYS A 320 1.76 20.44 -23.69
N ASP A 321 0.62 20.61 -24.37
CA ASP A 321 -0.44 19.60 -24.44
C ASP A 321 0.09 18.31 -25.11
N ALA A 322 0.86 18.44 -26.21
CA ALA A 322 1.50 17.30 -26.86
C ALA A 322 2.46 16.53 -25.92
N ARG A 323 3.22 17.25 -25.09
CA ARG A 323 4.13 16.64 -24.11
C ARG A 323 3.37 15.94 -22.98
N LEU A 324 2.27 16.52 -22.48
CA LEU A 324 1.44 15.89 -21.45
C LEU A 324 0.74 14.62 -21.95
N ARG A 325 0.41 14.55 -23.24
CA ARG A 325 -0.19 13.35 -23.88
C ARG A 325 0.82 12.26 -24.25
N GLY A 326 2.11 12.52 -24.08
CA GLY A 326 3.17 11.60 -24.53
C GLY A 326 3.28 11.51 -26.07
N ASP A 327 2.67 12.44 -26.81
CA ASP A 327 2.68 12.50 -28.27
C ASP A 327 3.95 13.18 -28.83
N ASP A 328 4.72 13.83 -27.97
CA ASP A 328 5.95 14.52 -28.34
C ASP A 328 7.06 13.52 -28.75
N LYS A 329 7.58 13.67 -29.97
CA LYS A 329 8.59 12.79 -30.56
C LYS A 329 10.03 13.31 -30.39
N GLU A 330 10.21 14.48 -29.77
CA GLU A 330 11.48 15.21 -29.79
C GLU A 330 12.27 15.20 -28.46
N PHE A 331 11.86 14.41 -27.46
CA PHE A 331 12.59 14.26 -26.19
C PHE A 331 12.84 12.82 -25.78
#